data_AF-A0A1G9LC70-F1
#
_entry.id   AF-A0A1G9LC70-F1
#
_cell.length_a   1.000
_cell.length_b   1.000
_cell.length_c   1.000
_cell.angle_alpha   90.00
_cell.angle_beta   90.00
_cell.angle_gamma   90.00
#
_symmetry.space_group_name_H-M   'P 1'
#
loop_
_entity.id
_entity.type
_entity.pdbx_description
1 polymer ?
#
loop_
_entity_poly.entity_id
_entity_poly.type
_entity_poly.pdbx_seq_one_letter_code
_entity_poly.pdbx_strand_id
1 'polypeptide(L)'
;MPHIDQEKVILIRNDRSCFEGVYKTCKPLAMGFMRKQINLGTPQVSLDDIYQDALIVLYEKILDNSFTLSCSIQTYVNSVCRNMLLKKLRDNPKHTEIKGDFDPNISDDLGEENIKDRKFEALKWAFEELSRGGGKCAEMLKLFWYKKNSIKQLTDFFSYENDETTKVQKSKCQKRLKKIATNYILQVT
;
A
#
# COMPACT_ATOMS: atom_id res chain seq x y z
N MET A 1 -6.83 9.90 26.39
CA MET A 1 -8.28 9.92 26.12
C MET A 1 -8.47 9.51 24.65
N PRO A 2 -8.87 8.27 24.33
CA PRO A 2 -8.43 7.60 23.09
C PRO A 2 -9.37 7.70 21.86
N HIS A 3 -10.37 8.61 21.82
CA HIS A 3 -11.40 8.57 20.77
C HIS A 3 -11.74 9.92 20.11
N ILE A 4 -10.93 10.96 20.31
CA ILE A 4 -11.31 12.35 19.93
C ILE A 4 -11.61 12.52 18.42
N ASP A 5 -10.97 11.74 17.55
CA ASP A 5 -11.12 11.91 16.10
C ASP A 5 -11.78 10.73 15.37
N GLN A 6 -12.27 9.70 16.07
CA GLN A 6 -12.94 8.57 15.42
C GLN A 6 -14.22 9.01 14.70
N GLU A 7 -14.93 10.00 15.23
CA GLU A 7 -16.10 10.60 14.56
C GLU A 7 -15.71 11.28 13.25
N LYS A 8 -14.55 11.93 13.19
CA LYS A 8 -14.04 12.55 11.96
C LYS A 8 -13.73 11.51 10.89
N VAL A 9 -13.20 10.35 11.27
CA VAL A 9 -13.00 9.21 10.36
C VAL A 9 -14.33 8.77 9.74
N ILE A 10 -15.38 8.65 10.55
CA ILE A 10 -16.73 8.28 10.08
C ILE A 10 -17.29 9.35 9.14
N LEU A 11 -17.13 10.63 9.48
CA LEU A 11 -17.56 11.75 8.65
C LEU A 11 -16.86 11.74 7.29
N ILE A 12 -15.55 11.56 7.24
CA ILE A 12 -14.75 11.51 6.01
C ILE A 12 -15.17 10.35 5.09
N ARG A 13 -15.56 9.20 5.67
CA ARG A 13 -16.08 8.06 4.89
C ARG A 13 -17.36 8.40 4.15
N ASN A 14 -18.24 9.17 4.78
CA ASN A 14 -19.54 9.55 4.23
C ASN A 14 -19.43 10.77 3.30
N ASP A 15 -18.56 11.73 3.62
CA ASP A 15 -18.31 12.93 2.84
C ASP A 15 -16.81 13.19 2.71
N ARG A 16 -16.31 12.96 1.49
CA ARG A 16 -14.88 13.09 1.15
C ARG A 16 -14.39 14.53 1.24
N SER A 17 -15.27 15.53 1.14
CA SER A 17 -14.89 16.94 1.24
C SER A 17 -14.37 17.29 2.65
N CYS A 18 -14.80 16.55 3.67
CA CYS A 18 -14.35 16.72 5.05
C CYS A 18 -12.84 16.42 5.24
N PHE A 19 -12.20 15.72 4.29
CA PHE A 19 -10.78 15.43 4.37
C PHE A 19 -9.90 16.67 4.18
N GLU A 20 -10.37 17.68 3.46
CA GLU A 20 -9.63 18.93 3.23
C GLU A 20 -9.34 19.66 4.56
N GLY A 21 -10.24 19.56 5.54
CA GLY A 21 -10.04 20.11 6.88
C GLY A 21 -8.84 19.45 7.58
N VAL A 22 -8.72 18.12 7.48
CA VAL A 22 -7.58 17.37 8.03
C VAL A 22 -6.27 17.82 7.38
N TYR A 23 -6.27 17.98 6.06
CA TYR A 23 -5.12 18.47 5.30
C TYR A 23 -4.63 19.83 5.83
N LYS A 24 -5.53 20.80 6.01
CA LYS A 24 -5.12 22.15 6.44
C LYS A 24 -4.68 22.19 7.90
N THR A 25 -5.38 21.49 8.77
CA THR A 25 -5.11 21.54 10.22
C THR A 25 -3.84 20.79 10.61
N CYS A 26 -3.56 19.65 9.98
CA CYS A 26 -2.43 18.81 10.40
C CYS A 26 -1.07 19.28 9.86
N LYS A 27 -1.05 20.01 8.75
CA LYS A 27 0.18 20.38 8.05
C LYS A 27 1.18 21.16 8.90
N PRO A 28 0.82 22.25 9.60
CA PRO A 28 1.79 23.04 10.36
C PRO A 28 2.47 22.22 11.48
N LEU A 29 1.69 21.38 12.17
CA LEU A 29 2.17 20.53 13.26
C LEU A 29 3.05 19.40 12.74
N ALA A 30 2.65 18.73 11.65
CA ALA A 30 3.44 17.67 11.03
C ALA A 30 4.78 18.19 10.49
N MET A 31 4.77 19.37 9.83
CA MET A 31 6.00 20.02 9.36
C MET A 31 6.93 20.40 10.51
N GLY A 32 6.38 20.97 11.59
CA GLY A 32 7.15 21.29 12.80
C GLY A 32 7.73 20.03 13.46
N PHE A 33 6.97 18.94 13.48
CA PHE A 33 7.40 17.65 14.00
C PHE A 33 8.55 17.04 13.19
N MET A 34 8.41 16.97 11.85
CA MET A 34 9.47 16.46 10.97
C MET A 34 10.74 17.30 11.03
N ARG A 35 10.64 18.64 11.05
CA ARG A 35 11.81 19.53 11.15
C ARG A 35 12.65 19.28 12.41
N LYS A 36 12.02 18.92 13.53
CA LYS A 36 12.72 18.57 14.78
C LYS A 36 13.50 17.26 14.68
N GLN A 37 13.20 16.41 13.71
CA GLN A 37 13.82 15.09 13.52
C GLN A 37 14.97 15.12 12.53
N ILE A 38 15.26 16.27 11.93
CA ILE A 38 16.24 16.44 10.87
C ILE A 38 17.39 17.29 11.41
N ASN A 39 18.62 16.85 11.19
CA ASN A 39 19.81 17.62 11.56
C ASN A 39 20.13 18.68 10.49
N LEU A 40 20.75 19.79 10.91
CA LEU A 40 21.34 20.75 9.99
C LEU A 40 22.34 20.03 9.07
N GLY A 41 22.06 20.02 7.76
CA GLY A 41 22.90 19.36 6.74
C GLY A 41 22.33 18.07 6.15
N THR A 42 21.14 17.64 6.55
CA THR A 42 20.44 16.51 5.93
C THR A 42 20.05 16.86 4.47
N PRO A 43 20.19 15.95 3.49
CA PRO A 43 19.87 16.22 2.08
C PRO A 43 18.44 16.75 1.88
N GLN A 44 18.20 17.34 0.70
CA GLN A 44 16.92 17.91 0.22
C GLN A 44 15.77 16.87 0.23
N VAL A 45 15.31 16.48 1.40
CA VAL A 45 14.09 15.70 1.57
C VAL A 45 12.93 16.68 1.56
N SER A 46 12.09 16.61 0.53
CA SER A 46 10.85 17.39 0.48
C SER A 46 9.92 16.91 1.59
N LEU A 47 9.82 17.69 2.67
CA LEU A 47 8.91 17.43 3.79
C LEU A 47 7.45 17.59 3.36
N ASP A 48 7.21 18.47 2.39
CA ASP A 48 5.90 18.61 1.76
C ASP A 48 5.50 17.30 1.08
N ASP A 49 6.40 16.65 0.33
CA ASP A 49 6.09 15.38 -0.33
C ASP A 49 5.79 14.28 0.69
N ILE A 50 6.62 14.17 1.75
CA ILE A 50 6.36 13.23 2.85
C ILE A 50 4.99 13.46 3.48
N TYR A 51 4.61 14.73 3.69
CA TYR A 51 3.31 15.05 4.26
C TYR A 51 2.16 14.66 3.33
N GLN A 52 2.28 14.90 2.03
CA GLN A 52 1.28 14.47 1.05
C GLN A 52 1.13 12.95 1.05
N ASP A 53 2.24 12.22 0.98
CA ASP A 53 2.27 10.76 0.99
C ASP A 53 1.60 10.22 2.27
N ALA A 54 1.93 10.79 3.43
CA ALA A 54 1.35 10.40 4.70
C ALA A 54 -0.16 10.62 4.79
N LEU A 55 -0.67 11.70 4.17
CA LEU A 55 -2.10 11.94 4.09
C LEU A 55 -2.81 10.99 3.13
N ILE A 56 -2.17 10.61 2.02
CA ILE A 56 -2.72 9.58 1.12
C ILE A 56 -2.89 8.26 1.88
N VAL A 57 -1.87 7.85 2.63
CA VAL A 57 -1.94 6.64 3.49
C VAL A 57 -3.10 6.73 4.47
N LEU A 58 -3.24 7.86 5.18
CA LEU A 58 -4.39 8.06 6.09
C LEU A 58 -5.72 7.96 5.33
N TYR A 59 -5.84 8.59 4.18
CA TYR A 59 -7.07 8.59 3.38
C TYR A 59 -7.47 7.18 2.95
N GLU A 60 -6.53 6.41 2.42
CA GLU A 60 -6.74 5.01 2.03
C GLU A 60 -7.18 4.14 3.22
N LYS A 61 -6.54 4.33 4.38
CA LYS A 61 -6.92 3.65 5.63
C LYS A 61 -8.33 4.04 6.07
N ILE A 62 -8.70 5.32 5.98
CA ILE A 62 -10.05 5.75 6.32
C ILE A 62 -11.08 5.10 5.39
N LEU A 63 -10.80 4.94 4.10
CA LEU A 63 -11.71 4.27 3.17
C LEU A 63 -11.88 2.76 3.44
N ASP A 64 -10.94 2.14 4.13
CA ASP A 64 -11.10 0.77 4.63
C ASP A 64 -12.05 0.75 5.83
N ASN A 65 -13.20 0.07 5.68
CA ASN A 65 -14.22 -0.05 6.74
C ASN A 65 -13.71 -0.77 8.00
N SER A 66 -12.62 -1.53 7.91
CA SER A 66 -12.00 -2.22 9.06
C SER A 66 -11.10 -1.30 9.90
N PHE A 67 -10.75 -0.12 9.40
CA PHE A 67 -9.87 0.81 10.09
C PHE A 67 -10.56 1.43 11.32
N THR A 68 -9.89 1.32 12.46
CA THR A 68 -10.27 1.99 13.71
C THR A 68 -9.10 2.83 14.17
N LEU A 69 -9.34 4.12 14.39
CA LEU A 69 -8.32 5.04 14.84
C LEU A 69 -8.21 4.96 16.38
N SER A 70 -7.03 4.58 16.87
CA SER A 70 -6.73 4.45 18.31
C SER A 70 -6.11 5.72 18.94
N CYS A 71 -5.70 6.68 18.11
CA CYS A 71 -5.06 7.92 18.52
C CYS A 71 -5.73 9.13 17.84
N SER A 72 -5.20 10.35 18.03
CA SER A 72 -5.67 11.49 17.23
C SER A 72 -5.20 11.36 15.79
N ILE A 73 -5.92 11.98 14.85
CA ILE A 73 -5.50 12.03 13.45
C ILE A 73 -4.11 12.68 13.33
N GLN A 74 -3.84 13.72 14.12
CA GLN A 74 -2.54 14.37 14.15
C GLN A 74 -1.41 13.41 14.54
N THR A 75 -1.62 12.62 15.60
CA THR A 75 -0.62 11.65 16.08
C THR A 75 -0.37 10.56 15.04
N TYR A 76 -1.44 10.08 14.39
CA TYR A 76 -1.33 9.12 13.30
C TYR A 76 -0.49 9.68 12.15
N VAL A 77 -0.84 10.87 11.63
CA VAL A 77 -0.13 11.53 10.53
C VAL A 77 1.33 11.80 10.89
N ASN A 78 1.61 12.25 12.11
CA ASN A 78 2.99 12.45 12.58
C ASN A 78 3.80 11.15 12.56
N SER A 79 3.18 10.04 12.95
CA SER A 79 3.84 8.72 12.99
C SER A 79 4.18 8.21 11.59
N VAL A 80 3.23 8.33 10.64
CA VAL A 80 3.44 7.98 9.23
C VAL A 80 4.53 8.86 8.61
N CYS A 81 4.45 10.19 8.79
CA CYS A 81 5.47 11.14 8.34
C CYS A 81 6.87 10.77 8.85
N ARG A 82 7.00 10.42 10.13
CA ARG A 82 8.28 10.02 10.73
C ARG A 82 8.83 8.74 10.12
N ASN A 83 7.99 7.73 9.90
CA ASN A 83 8.43 6.47 9.30
C ASN A 83 8.91 6.68 7.86
N MET A 84 8.19 7.48 7.07
CA MET A 84 8.58 7.88 5.72
C MET A 84 9.88 8.68 5.71
N LEU A 85 10.01 9.65 6.62
CA LEU A 85 11.23 10.44 6.79
C LEU A 85 12.42 9.55 7.14
N LEU A 86 12.29 8.71 8.17
CA LEU A 86 13.32 7.75 8.59
C LEU A 86 13.77 6.84 7.47
N LYS A 87 12.83 6.33 6.68
CA LYS A 87 13.14 5.50 5.53
C LYS A 87 13.95 6.29 4.50
N LYS A 88 13.49 7.49 4.10
CA LYS A 88 14.22 8.35 3.14
C LYS A 88 15.63 8.70 3.64
N LEU A 89 15.80 8.87 4.95
CA LEU A 89 17.11 9.13 5.57
C LEU A 89 18.00 7.89 5.64
N ARG A 90 17.45 6.72 5.97
CA ARG A 90 18.21 5.45 5.97
C ARG A 90 18.70 5.10 4.56
N ASP A 91 17.83 5.29 3.57
CA ASP A 91 18.14 5.00 2.17
C ASP A 91 19.12 6.05 1.58
N ASN A 92 19.39 7.15 2.30
CA ASN A 92 20.42 8.15 2.02
C ASN A 92 21.45 8.21 3.18
N PRO A 93 22.41 7.28 3.27
CA PRO A 93 23.12 6.88 4.49
C PRO A 93 24.04 7.92 5.16
N LYS A 94 23.97 9.20 4.79
CA LYS A 94 24.60 10.27 5.56
C LYS A 94 23.72 10.63 6.77
N HIS A 95 23.81 9.78 7.80
CA HIS A 95 23.39 9.98 9.20
C HIS A 95 21.89 9.97 9.51
N THR A 96 21.47 9.16 10.49
CA THR A 96 20.48 9.57 11.49
C THR A 96 20.38 8.62 12.69
N GLU A 97 20.60 9.14 13.89
CA GLU A 97 19.98 8.65 15.12
C GLU A 97 18.77 9.55 15.42
N ILE A 98 17.59 8.98 15.62
CA ILE A 98 16.37 9.74 15.93
C ILE A 98 15.92 9.43 17.35
N LYS A 99 15.81 10.46 18.19
CA LYS A 99 15.14 10.40 19.52
C LYS A 99 13.70 10.89 19.43
N GLY A 100 12.77 10.19 20.10
CA GLY A 100 11.40 10.67 20.32
C GLY A 100 10.40 9.58 20.70
N ASP A 101 9.46 9.94 21.58
CA ASP A 101 8.36 9.12 22.10
C ASP A 101 7.55 8.43 20.98
N PHE A 102 7.37 7.13 21.14
CA PHE A 102 6.92 6.17 20.14
C PHE A 102 5.59 5.54 20.59
N ASP A 103 4.65 5.35 19.66
CA ASP A 103 3.57 4.38 19.81
C ASP A 103 3.97 3.07 19.10
N PRO A 104 4.29 1.99 19.84
CA PRO A 104 4.72 0.72 19.28
C PRO A 104 3.73 0.02 18.38
N ASN A 105 2.47 0.43 18.37
CA ASN A 105 1.42 -0.24 17.61
C ASN A 105 1.28 0.31 16.18
N ILE A 106 2.06 1.32 15.79
CA ILE A 106 2.02 1.90 14.44
C ILE A 106 3.18 1.31 13.61
N SER A 107 2.93 0.13 13.02
CA SER A 107 3.82 -0.48 12.03
C SER A 107 3.44 0.01 10.63
N ASP A 108 4.33 0.77 10.00
CA ASP A 108 4.21 1.17 8.60
C ASP A 108 5.41 0.59 7.83
N ASP A 109 5.13 -0.48 7.08
CA ASP A 109 6.15 -1.23 6.33
C ASP A 109 6.51 -0.51 5.03
N LEU A 110 7.34 0.51 5.19
CA LEU A 110 7.88 1.29 4.09
C LEU A 110 9.20 0.71 3.59
N GLY A 111 9.76 -0.37 4.16
CA GLY A 111 10.91 -1.08 3.56
C GLY A 111 10.56 -1.80 2.25
N GLU A 112 9.26 -2.03 2.03
CA GLU A 112 8.75 -2.80 0.92
C GLU A 112 8.67 -2.05 -0.42
N GLU A 113 8.67 -0.72 -0.51
CA GLU A 113 8.32 -0.04 -1.79
C GLU A 113 9.26 -0.38 -2.97
N ASN A 114 10.59 -0.37 -2.79
CA ASN A 114 11.51 -0.72 -3.89
C ASN A 114 11.39 -2.21 -4.31
N ILE A 115 11.07 -3.09 -3.37
CA ILE A 115 10.84 -4.51 -3.64
C ILE A 115 9.44 -4.73 -4.22
N LYS A 116 8.43 -3.97 -3.78
CA LYS A 116 7.05 -3.96 -4.28
C LYS A 116 7.02 -3.49 -5.73
N ASP A 117 7.73 -2.43 -6.06
CA ASP A 117 7.81 -1.91 -7.44
C ASP A 117 8.43 -2.95 -8.38
N ARG A 118 9.55 -3.58 -7.97
CA ARG A 118 10.15 -4.67 -8.77
C ARG A 118 9.25 -5.88 -8.90
N LYS A 119 8.59 -6.30 -7.80
CA LYS A 119 7.62 -7.42 -7.84
C LYS A 119 6.41 -7.08 -8.69
N PHE A 120 5.97 -5.82 -8.69
CA PHE A 120 4.84 -5.34 -9.46
C PHE A 120 5.17 -5.32 -10.95
N GLU A 121 6.32 -4.77 -11.34
CA GLU A 121 6.81 -4.81 -12.73
C GLU A 121 6.98 -6.26 -13.22
N ALA A 122 7.54 -7.14 -12.38
CA ALA A 122 7.66 -8.55 -12.69
C ALA A 122 6.30 -9.24 -12.89
N LEU A 123 5.30 -8.89 -12.07
CA LEU A 123 3.95 -9.45 -12.17
C LEU A 123 3.23 -8.94 -13.43
N LYS A 124 3.39 -7.64 -13.75
CA LYS A 124 2.84 -7.02 -14.95
C LYS A 124 3.39 -7.68 -16.21
N TRP A 125 4.72 -7.78 -16.31
CA TRP A 125 5.39 -8.47 -17.41
C TRP A 125 4.95 -9.93 -17.52
N ALA A 126 4.90 -10.65 -16.39
CA ALA A 126 4.46 -12.05 -16.38
C ALA A 126 3.01 -12.22 -16.86
N PHE A 127 2.15 -11.25 -16.59
CA PHE A 127 0.76 -11.28 -17.03
C PHE A 127 0.62 -11.02 -18.54
N GLU A 128 1.42 -10.09 -19.09
CA GLU A 128 1.51 -9.84 -20.53
C GLU A 128 2.00 -11.08 -21.28
N GLU A 129 3.07 -11.71 -20.78
CA GLU A 129 3.63 -12.94 -21.35
C GLU A 129 2.63 -14.11 -21.28
N LEU A 130 1.94 -14.26 -20.16
CA LEU A 130 0.88 -15.26 -19.99
C LEU A 130 -0.28 -15.04 -20.98
N SER A 131 -0.58 -13.78 -21.30
CA SER A 131 -1.62 -13.42 -22.27
C SER A 131 -1.22 -13.81 -23.69
N ARG A 132 0.04 -13.56 -24.08
CA ARG A 132 0.58 -13.94 -25.40
C ARG A 132 0.65 -15.46 -25.59
N GLY A 133 1.02 -16.20 -24.55
CA GLY A 133 1.30 -17.64 -24.61
C GLY A 133 0.11 -18.58 -24.39
N GLY A 134 -1.13 -18.08 -24.35
CA GLY A 134 -2.30 -18.96 -24.27
C GLY A 134 -3.55 -18.44 -23.55
N GLY A 135 -3.83 -17.12 -23.60
CA GLY A 135 -5.15 -16.49 -23.35
C GLY A 135 -5.97 -16.95 -22.14
N LYS A 136 -6.48 -18.19 -22.15
CA LYS A 136 -7.28 -18.85 -21.11
C LYS A 136 -6.75 -18.65 -19.68
N CYS A 137 -5.44 -18.81 -19.44
CA CYS A 137 -4.92 -18.60 -18.07
C CYS A 137 -4.94 -17.13 -17.63
N ALA A 138 -4.58 -16.21 -18.52
CA ALA A 138 -4.65 -14.78 -18.22
C ALA A 138 -6.10 -14.32 -18.02
N GLU A 139 -7.01 -14.82 -18.86
CA GLU A 139 -8.45 -14.55 -18.77
C GLU A 139 -9.06 -15.10 -17.47
N MET A 140 -8.74 -16.34 -17.09
CA MET A 140 -9.16 -16.95 -15.82
C MET A 140 -8.76 -16.07 -14.63
N LEU A 141 -7.50 -15.64 -14.59
CA LEU A 141 -6.99 -14.79 -13.52
C LEU A 141 -7.64 -13.40 -13.57
N LYS A 142 -7.93 -12.86 -14.75
CA LYS A 142 -8.61 -11.58 -14.91
C LYS A 142 -10.03 -11.60 -14.36
N LEU A 143 -10.81 -12.62 -14.72
CA LEU A 143 -12.18 -12.82 -14.26
C LEU A 143 -12.23 -13.05 -12.75
N PHE A 144 -11.27 -13.78 -12.19
CA PHE A 144 -11.21 -14.03 -10.75
C PHE A 144 -10.76 -12.79 -9.95
N TRP A 145 -9.65 -12.15 -10.32
CA TRP A 145 -9.05 -11.07 -9.51
C TRP A 145 -9.71 -9.71 -9.72
N TYR A 146 -10.05 -9.35 -10.95
CA TYR A 146 -10.62 -8.03 -11.28
C TYR A 146 -12.14 -8.05 -11.32
N LYS A 147 -12.74 -9.06 -11.95
CA LYS A 147 -14.22 -9.17 -12.03
C LYS A 147 -14.86 -9.83 -10.81
N LYS A 148 -14.04 -10.39 -9.91
CA LYS A 148 -14.48 -11.04 -8.66
C LYS A 148 -15.49 -12.18 -8.89
N ASN A 149 -15.42 -12.85 -10.04
CA ASN A 149 -16.30 -13.97 -10.34
C ASN A 149 -16.07 -15.11 -9.32
N SER A 150 -17.17 -15.70 -8.85
CA SER A 150 -17.15 -16.91 -8.01
C SER A 150 -16.60 -18.11 -8.79
N ILE A 151 -16.18 -19.16 -8.09
CA ILE A 151 -15.72 -20.41 -8.72
C ILE A 151 -16.81 -20.99 -9.62
N LYS A 152 -18.08 -20.99 -9.19
CA LYS A 152 -19.21 -21.45 -10.02
C LYS A 152 -19.31 -20.70 -11.34
N GLN A 153 -19.29 -19.37 -11.29
CA GLN A 153 -19.34 -18.54 -12.50
C GLN A 153 -18.14 -18.79 -13.43
N LEU A 154 -16.97 -19.12 -12.87
CA LEU A 154 -15.81 -19.49 -13.66
C LEU A 154 -15.95 -20.90 -14.26
N THR A 155 -16.50 -21.85 -13.51
CA THR A 155 -16.81 -23.22 -13.98
C THR A 155 -17.72 -23.15 -15.20
N ASP A 156 -18.80 -22.36 -15.11
CA ASP A 156 -19.75 -22.15 -16.22
C ASP A 156 -19.09 -21.46 -17.41
N PHE A 157 -18.35 -20.37 -17.16
CA PHE A 157 -17.69 -19.58 -18.20
C PHE A 157 -16.66 -20.40 -19.00
N PHE A 158 -15.86 -21.23 -18.33
CA PHE A 158 -14.85 -22.07 -18.97
C PHE A 158 -15.37 -23.46 -19.37
N SER A 159 -16.64 -23.76 -19.10
CA SER A 159 -17.28 -25.05 -19.35
C SER A 159 -16.51 -26.22 -18.72
N TYR A 160 -16.06 -26.05 -17.47
CA TYR A 160 -15.45 -27.14 -16.70
C TYR A 160 -16.53 -28.03 -16.07
N GLU A 161 -16.19 -29.30 -15.86
CA GLU A 161 -17.12 -30.31 -15.34
C GLU A 161 -17.60 -30.02 -13.91
N ASN A 162 -16.74 -29.42 -13.09
CA ASN A 162 -17.07 -29.09 -11.70
C ASN A 162 -16.14 -28.02 -11.12
N ASP A 163 -16.57 -27.47 -9.99
CA ASP A 163 -15.85 -26.43 -9.25
C ASP A 163 -14.45 -26.86 -8.78
N GLU A 164 -14.24 -28.14 -8.49
CA GLU A 164 -12.93 -28.66 -8.10
C GLU A 164 -11.92 -28.58 -9.25
N THR A 165 -12.34 -28.93 -10.46
CA THR A 165 -11.54 -28.77 -11.67
C THR A 165 -11.18 -27.31 -11.89
N THR A 166 -12.14 -26.39 -11.73
CA THR A 166 -11.92 -24.95 -11.84
C THR A 166 -10.91 -24.44 -10.82
N LYS A 167 -10.99 -24.87 -9.55
CA LYS A 167 -10.02 -24.52 -8.50
C LYS A 167 -8.61 -25.01 -8.85
N VAL A 168 -8.49 -26.25 -9.32
CA VAL A 168 -7.20 -26.84 -9.73
C VAL A 168 -6.61 -26.06 -10.91
N GLN A 169 -7.42 -25.75 -11.94
CA GLN A 169 -6.95 -24.99 -13.11
C GLN A 169 -6.54 -23.57 -12.73
N LYS A 170 -7.33 -22.88 -11.89
CA LYS A 170 -6.97 -21.57 -11.34
C LYS A 170 -5.63 -21.64 -10.61
N SER A 171 -5.43 -22.65 -9.74
CA SER A 171 -4.17 -22.85 -9.02
C SER A 171 -3.00 -23.06 -9.98
N LYS A 172 -3.17 -23.87 -11.04
CA LYS A 172 -2.14 -24.06 -12.07
C LYS A 172 -1.80 -22.75 -12.78
N CYS A 173 -2.78 -21.94 -13.17
CA CYS A 173 -2.55 -20.64 -13.80
C CYS A 173 -1.82 -19.67 -12.85
N GLN A 174 -2.18 -19.63 -11.56
CA GLN A 174 -1.46 -18.82 -10.56
C GLN A 174 -0.01 -19.26 -10.39
N LYS A 175 0.25 -20.59 -10.33
CA LYS A 175 1.60 -21.13 -10.27
C LYS A 175 2.43 -20.79 -11.51
N ARG A 176 1.82 -20.83 -12.70
CA ARG A 176 2.48 -20.45 -13.96
C ARG A 176 2.85 -18.96 -13.95
N LEU A 177 1.92 -18.08 -13.57
CA LEU A 177 2.19 -16.64 -13.45
C LEU A 177 3.35 -16.38 -12.46
N LYS A 178 3.30 -17.00 -11.28
CA LYS A 178 4.36 -16.88 -10.27
C LYS A 178 5.72 -17.31 -10.82
N LYS A 179 5.79 -18.43 -11.54
CA LYS A 179 7.03 -18.93 -12.15
C LYS A 179 7.62 -17.92 -13.14
N ILE A 180 6.79 -17.35 -14.01
CA ILE A 180 7.20 -16.35 -15.00
C ILE A 180 7.72 -15.08 -14.28
N ALA A 181 6.99 -14.58 -13.29
CA ALA A 181 7.39 -13.41 -12.51
C ALA A 181 8.70 -13.63 -11.73
N THR A 182 8.87 -14.80 -11.10
CA THR A 182 10.12 -15.14 -10.39
C THR A 182 11.31 -15.22 -11.35
N ASN A 183 11.12 -15.81 -12.53
CA ASN A 183 12.18 -15.87 -13.55
C ASN A 183 12.60 -14.47 -14.02
N TYR A 184 11.64 -13.57 -14.23
CA TYR A 184 11.93 -12.18 -14.60
C TYR A 184 12.77 -11.48 -13.52
N ILE A 185 12.41 -11.64 -12.24
CA ILE A 185 13.18 -11.05 -11.12
C ILE A 185 14.62 -11.59 -11.12
N LEU A 186 14.82 -12.87 -11.38
CA LEU A 186 16.16 -13.49 -11.42
C LEU A 186 17.01 -13.07 -12.62
N GLN A 187 16.40 -12.60 -13.71
CA GLN A 187 17.11 -12.15 -14.93
C GLN A 187 17.48 -10.67 -14.90
N VAL A 188 16.76 -9.87 -14.10
CA VAL A 188 16.92 -8.40 -14.01
C VAL A 188 17.69 -7.98 -12.74
N THR A 189 18.15 -8.96 -11.95
CA THR A 189 19.03 -8.77 -10.78
C THR A 189 20.45 -9.18 -11.14
#